data_AF-A0A950UUX5-F1
#
_entry.id   AF-A0A950UUX5-F1
#
_cell.length_a   1.000
_cell.length_b   1.000
_cell.length_c   1.000
_cell.angle_alpha   90.00
_cell.angle_beta   90.00
_cell.angle_gamma   90.00
#
_symmetry.space_group_name_H-M   'P 1'
#
loop_
_entity.id
_entity.type
_entity.pdbx_description
1 polymer ?
#
loop_
_entity_poly.entity_id
_entity_poly.type
_entity_poly.pdbx_seq_one_letter_code
_entity_poly.pdbx_strand_id
1 'polypeptide(L)' 'MSKQFHVHLVSDSTGETLGVIAKAALAQFEGMDVEEHSYVLVR' A
#
# COMPACT_ATOMS: atom_id res chain seq x y z
N MET A 1 -15.92 -0.37 -16.41
CA MET A 1 -15.65 -0.56 -14.97
C MET A 1 -14.15 -0.62 -14.80
N SER A 2 -13.55 0.37 -14.14
CA SER A 2 -12.16 0.24 -13.67
C SER A 2 -12.14 -0.82 -12.58
N LYS A 3 -11.16 -1.71 -12.62
CA LYS A 3 -10.94 -2.69 -11.57
C LYS A 3 -10.17 -1.96 -10.47
N GLN A 4 -10.73 -1.90 -9.26
CA GLN A 4 -10.05 -1.31 -8.11
C GLN A 4 -9.02 -2.31 -7.57
N PHE A 5 -7.83 -1.82 -7.24
CA PHE A 5 -6.71 -2.61 -6.74
C PHE A 5 -6.50 -2.31 -5.26
N HIS A 6 -6.73 -3.31 -4.43
CA HIS A 6 -6.52 -3.16 -2.99
C HIS A 6 -5.10 -3.61 -2.64
N VAL A 7 -4.35 -2.74 -1.96
CA VAL A 7 -2.98 -2.98 -1.52
C VAL A 7 -2.96 -3.04 0.00
N HIS A 8 -2.67 -4.20 0.56
CA HIS A 8 -2.60 -4.41 2.01
C HIS A 8 -1.15 -4.33 2.49
N LEU A 9 -0.86 -3.33 3.30
CA LEU A 9 0.44 -3.08 3.92
C LEU A 9 0.40 -3.62 5.35
N VAL A 10 1.15 -4.67 5.63
CA VAL A 10 1.19 -5.33 6.94
C VAL A 10 2.59 -5.19 7.55
N SER A 11 2.66 -4.66 8.77
CA SER A 11 3.91 -4.50 9.52
C SER A 11 3.72 -4.83 11.00
N ASP A 12 4.73 -5.46 11.60
CA ASP A 12 4.86 -5.74 13.03
C ASP A 12 5.36 -4.52 13.85
N SER A 13 5.79 -3.47 13.15
CA SER A 13 6.27 -2.19 13.69
C SER A 13 5.33 -1.05 13.29
N THR A 14 5.85 0.16 13.10
CA THR A 14 5.09 1.37 12.74
C THR A 14 4.63 1.43 11.28
N GLY A 15 5.17 0.58 10.40
CA GLY A 15 4.81 0.56 8.97
C GLY A 15 5.33 1.72 8.12
N GLU A 16 6.11 2.66 8.68
CA GLU A 16 6.59 3.85 7.96
C GLU A 16 7.49 3.50 6.76
N THR A 17 8.44 2.57 6.96
CA THR A 17 9.30 2.08 5.87
C THR A 17 8.49 1.41 4.77
N LEU A 18 7.48 0.61 5.15
CA LEU A 18 6.61 -0.09 4.21
C LEU A 18 5.77 0.90 3.39
N GLY A 19 5.24 1.95 4.01
CA GLY A 19 4.49 3.00 3.32
C GLY A 19 5.32 3.77 2.30
N VAL A 20 6.58 4.10 2.61
CA VAL A 20 7.48 4.77 1.65
C VAL A 20 7.78 3.86 0.45
N ILE A 21 8.02 2.56 0.69
CA ILE A 21 8.27 1.58 -0.37
C ILE A 21 7.02 1.40 -1.24
N ALA A 22 5.84 1.27 -0.61
CA ALA A 22 4.57 1.12 -1.33
C ALA A 22 4.32 2.30 -2.26
N LYS A 23 4.49 3.54 -1.76
CA LYS A 23 4.35 4.75 -2.57
C LYS A 23 5.33 4.80 -3.74
N ALA A 24 6.59 4.41 -3.53
CA ALA A 24 7.59 4.37 -4.60
C ALA A 24 7.25 3.33 -5.68
N ALA A 25 6.71 2.17 -5.27
CA ALA A 25 6.27 1.12 -6.20
C ALA A 25 5.02 1.56 -6.99
N LEU A 26 4.02 2.14 -6.32
CA LEU A 26 2.77 2.59 -6.95
C LEU A 26 2.99 3.72 -7.96
N ALA A 27 4.04 4.52 -7.80
CA ALA A 27 4.41 5.55 -8.78
C ALA A 27 4.73 4.99 -10.18
N GLN A 28 4.96 3.67 -10.33
CA GLN A 28 5.18 3.03 -11.63
C GLN A 28 3.89 2.70 -12.39
N PHE A 29 2.72 2.90 -11.76
CA PHE A 29 1.43 2.41 -12.24
C PHE A 29 0.41 3.55 -12.37
N GLU A 30 0.64 4.43 -13.35
CA GLU A 30 -0.26 5.56 -13.62
C GLU A 30 -1.65 5.10 -14.07
N GLY A 31 -2.69 5.80 -13.62
CA GLY A 31 -4.08 5.54 -14.01
C GLY A 31 -4.74 4.32 -13.37
N MET A 32 -4.10 3.68 -12.39
CA MET A 32 -4.71 2.61 -11.59
C MET A 32 -5.51 3.20 -10.42
N ASP A 33 -6.69 2.64 -10.19
CA ASP A 33 -7.54 2.94 -9.02
C ASP A 33 -7.09 2.04 -7.87
N VAL A 34 -6.28 2.59 -6.95
CA VAL A 34 -5.63 1.86 -5.86
C VAL A 34 -6.18 2.31 -4.51
N GLU A 35 -6.57 1.35 -3.66
CA GLU A 35 -6.93 1.58 -2.27
C GLU A 35 -5.89 0.92 -1.35
N GLU A 36 -5.21 1.72 -0.53
CA GLU A 36 -4.22 1.25 0.42
C GLU A 36 -4.85 0.96 1.80
N HIS A 37 -4.57 -0.22 2.34
CA HIS A 37 -4.99 -0.68 3.67
C HIS A 37 -3.76 -0.89 4.53
N SER A 38 -3.62 -0.14 5.62
CA SER A 38 -2.45 -0.24 6.51
C SER A 38 -2.79 -0.98 7.81
N TYR A 39 -1.98 -1.99 8.13
CA TYR A 39 -2.04 -2.77 9.35
C TYR A 39 -0.66 -2.73 10.02
N VAL A 40 -0.57 -1.91 11.06
CA VAL A 40 0.67 -1.70 11.83
C VAL A 40 0.58 -2.39 13.19
N LEU A 41 1.72 -2.68 13.80
CA LEU A 41 1.82 -3.38 15.09
C LEU A 41 1.12 -4.75 15.10
N VAL A 42 1.02 -5.41 13.93
CA VAL A 42 0.43 -6.74 13.78
C VAL A 42 1.37 -7.77 14.38
N ARG A 43 0.89 -8.55 15.36
CA ARG A 43 1.64 -9.56 16.10
C ARG A 43 0.91 -10.89 16.11
#